data_AF-A0A2G4T9N4-F1
#
_entry.id   AF-A0A2G4T9N4-F1
#
_cell.length_a   1.000
_cell.length_b   1.000
_cell.length_c   1.000
_cell.angle_alpha   90.00
_cell.angle_beta   90.00
_cell.angle_gamma   90.00
#
_symmetry.space_group_name_H-M   'P 1'
#
loop_
_entity.id
_entity.type
_entity.pdbx_description
1 polymer ?
#
loop_
_entity_poly.entity_id
_entity_poly.type
_entity_poly.pdbx_seq_one_letter_code
_entity_poly.pdbx_strand_id
1 'polypeptide(L)'
;WPFIQPVPASAFVYHQEIKHPMDLQTVEENVWKGKYTKFARFEKDIRLIWKNARAFHRNTGTIPKHADYLERLFNRIVVDI
;
A
#
# COMPACT_ATOMS: atom_id res chain seq x y z
N TRP A 1 -1.81 -12.50 -4.01
CA TRP A 1 -2.57 -11.41 -3.38
C TRP A 1 -2.07 -10.08 -3.94
N PRO A 2 -2.93 -9.09 -4.27
CA PRO A 2 -2.59 -8.00 -5.20
C PRO A 2 -1.58 -6.96 -4.70
N PHE A 3 -1.22 -6.99 -3.42
CA PHE A 3 -0.41 -5.93 -2.78
C PHE A 3 0.94 -6.42 -2.25
N ILE A 4 1.31 -7.68 -2.53
CA ILE A 4 2.53 -8.26 -1.99
C ILE A 4 3.76 -7.67 -2.68
N GLN A 5 3.78 -7.74 -4.01
CA GLN A 5 4.93 -7.33 -4.82
C GLN A 5 4.73 -5.94 -5.44
N PRO A 6 5.82 -5.24 -5.79
CA PRO A 6 5.74 -4.00 -6.52
C PRO A 6 4.98 -4.16 -7.84
N VAL A 7 4.21 -3.14 -8.22
CA VAL A 7 3.63 -3.09 -9.57
C VAL A 7 4.77 -3.05 -10.59
N PRO A 8 4.80 -3.94 -11.60
CA PRO A 8 5.91 -4.05 -12.54
C PRO A 8 6.25 -2.71 -13.19
N ALA A 9 7.54 -2.45 -13.42
CA ALA A 9 8.01 -1.24 -14.10
C ALA A 9 7.43 -1.09 -15.52
N SER A 10 7.07 -2.21 -16.16
CA SER A 10 6.41 -2.24 -17.47
C SER A 10 4.97 -1.71 -17.47
N ALA A 11 4.33 -1.58 -16.30
CA ALA A 11 3.00 -0.98 -16.16
C ALA A 11 3.06 0.55 -16.29
N PHE A 12 3.43 1.04 -17.47
CA PHE A 12 3.72 2.44 -17.73
C PHE A 12 2.58 3.39 -17.31
N VAL A 13 1.33 3.02 -17.63
CA VAL A 13 0.13 3.81 -17.25
C VAL A 13 0.02 3.95 -15.73
N TYR A 14 0.30 2.89 -14.98
CA TYR A 14 0.27 2.94 -13.51
C TYR A 14 1.29 3.95 -12.98
N HIS A 15 2.53 3.90 -13.46
CA HIS A 15 3.61 4.78 -13.00
C HIS A 15 3.45 6.23 -13.51
N GLN A 16 2.68 6.45 -14.58
CA GLN A 16 2.28 7.80 -14.99
C GLN A 16 1.26 8.42 -14.02
N GLU A 17 0.28 7.65 -13.56
CA GLU A 17 -0.79 8.13 -12.69
C GLU A 17 -0.37 8.15 -11.20
N ILE A 18 0.31 7.10 -10.74
CA ILE A 18 0.70 6.90 -9.34
C ILE A 18 2.13 7.36 -9.11
N LYS A 19 2.28 8.49 -8.42
CA LYS A 19 3.58 9.15 -8.19
C LYS A 19 4.46 8.51 -7.13
N HIS A 20 3.84 7.80 -6.19
CA HIS A 20 4.55 7.13 -5.11
C HIS A 20 4.05 5.69 -4.97
N PRO A 21 4.48 4.77 -5.86
CA PRO A 21 4.17 3.35 -5.73
C PRO A 21 4.61 2.81 -4.37
N MET A 22 3.83 1.87 -3.83
CA MET A 22 4.15 1.17 -2.58
C MET A 22 3.48 -0.21 -2.60
N ASP A 23 4.08 -1.17 -1.91
CA ASP A 23 3.66 -2.55 -1.78
C ASP A 23 4.22 -3.15 -0.47
N LEU A 24 3.70 -4.32 -0.06
CA LEU A 24 4.04 -4.91 1.24
C LEU A 24 5.49 -5.41 1.29
N GLN A 25 6.06 -5.89 0.19
CA GLN A 25 7.47 -6.30 0.13
C GLN A 25 8.39 -5.09 0.34
N THR A 26 8.11 -3.96 -0.31
CA THR A 26 8.86 -2.72 -0.11
C THR A 26 8.76 -2.22 1.33
N VAL A 27 7.57 -2.30 1.95
CA VAL A 27 7.38 -1.95 3.37
C VAL A 27 8.19 -2.88 4.28
N GLU A 28 8.14 -4.18 4.06
CA GLU A 28 8.92 -5.17 4.81
C GLU A 28 10.42 -4.87 4.71
N GLU A 29 10.94 -4.64 3.50
CA GLU A 29 12.34 -4.28 3.32
C GLU A 29 12.72 -2.97 4.03
N ASN A 30 11.83 -1.98 4.03
CA ASN A 30 12.06 -0.72 4.74
C ASN A 30 12.09 -0.90 6.27
N VAL A 31 11.32 -1.84 6.82
CA VAL A 31 11.42 -2.25 8.23
C VAL A 31 12.79 -2.86 8.50
N TRP A 32 13.20 -3.86 7.72
CA TRP A 32 14.50 -4.54 7.89
C TRP A 32 15.70 -3.59 7.75
N LYS A 33 15.60 -2.62 6.85
CA LYS A 33 16.61 -1.57 6.64
C LYS A 33 16.56 -0.44 7.68
N GLY A 34 15.65 -0.50 8.66
CA GLY A 34 15.51 0.50 9.71
C GLY A 34 15.04 1.88 9.23
N LYS A 35 14.38 1.98 8.08
CA LYS A 35 13.95 3.27 7.50
C LYS A 35 12.82 3.94 8.27
N TYR A 36 12.03 3.15 9.01
CA TYR A 36 10.92 3.64 9.80
C TYR A 36 11.36 3.98 11.23
N THR A 37 11.93 5.17 11.41
CA THR A 37 12.32 5.68 12.73
C THR A 37 11.15 6.06 13.64
N LYS A 38 9.93 6.11 13.08
CA LYS A 38 8.67 6.36 13.80
C LYS A 38 7.59 5.48 13.19
N PHE A 39 6.71 4.94 14.03
CA PHE A 39 5.57 4.13 13.58
C PHE A 39 4.70 4.85 12.54
N ALA A 40 4.45 6.14 12.71
CA ALA A 40 3.68 6.95 11.76
C ALA A 40 4.23 6.94 10.31
N ARG A 41 5.54 6.68 10.12
CA ARG A 41 6.13 6.55 8.77
C ARG A 41 5.78 5.20 8.14
N PHE A 42 5.85 4.12 8.93
CA PHE A 42 5.40 2.79 8.52
C PHE A 42 3.90 2.81 8.18
N GLU A 43 3.09 3.39 9.07
CA GLU A 43 1.66 3.52 8.88
C GLU A 43 1.32 4.27 7.58
N LYS A 44 2.02 5.38 7.31
CA LYS A 44 1.84 6.16 6.09
C LYS A 44 2.05 5.33 4.83
N ASP A 45 3.08 4.49 4.80
CA ASP A 45 3.37 3.66 3.62
C ASP A 45 2.36 2.52 3.46
N ILE A 46 1.92 1.88 4.54
CA ILE A 46 0.81 0.90 4.47
C ILE A 46 -0.45 1.56 3.91
N ARG A 47 -0.84 2.74 4.42
CA ARG A 47 -2.02 3.47 3.93
C ARG A 47 -1.87 3.90 2.47
N LEU A 48 -0.65 4.17 2.03
CA LEU A 48 -0.36 4.55 0.65
C LEU A 48 -0.67 3.40 -0.34
N ILE A 49 -0.43 2.14 0.04
CA ILE A 49 -0.79 0.97 -0.77
C ILE A 49 -2.29 1.01 -1.12
N TRP A 50 -3.15 1.18 -0.11
CA TRP A 50 -4.61 1.21 -0.28
C TRP A 50 -5.06 2.42 -1.09
N LYS A 51 -4.48 3.59 -0.79
CA LYS A 51 -4.78 4.83 -1.50
C LYS A 51 -4.45 4.73 -2.98
N ASN A 52 -3.29 4.20 -3.33
CA ASN A 52 -2.86 4.02 -4.72
C ASN A 52 -3.78 3.05 -5.47
N ALA A 53 -4.15 1.94 -4.83
CA ALA A 53 -5.05 0.96 -5.40
C ALA A 53 -6.41 1.57 -5.77
N ARG A 54 -7.01 2.34 -4.85
CA ARG A 54 -8.27 3.05 -5.11
C ARG A 54 -8.15 4.11 -6.20
N ALA A 55 -7.06 4.88 -6.18
CA ALA A 55 -6.82 5.94 -7.16
C ALA A 55 -6.70 5.38 -8.58
N PHE A 56 -5.84 4.38 -8.80
CA PHE A 56 -5.61 3.80 -10.12
C PHE A 56 -6.84 3.05 -10.65
N HIS A 57 -7.50 2.26 -9.80
CA HIS A 57 -8.68 1.50 -10.20
C HIS A 57 -9.99 2.30 -10.15
N ARG A 58 -9.94 3.60 -9.80
CA ARG A 58 -11.11 4.51 -9.75
C ARG A 58 -12.28 3.95 -8.93
N ASN A 59 -11.98 3.24 -7.84
CA ASN A 59 -12.95 2.52 -7.01
C ASN A 59 -13.82 1.49 -7.78
N THR A 60 -13.34 0.99 -8.91
CA THR A 60 -14.02 -0.05 -9.71
C THR A 60 -13.28 -1.39 -9.63
N GLY A 61 -14.03 -2.49 -9.76
CA GLY A 61 -13.47 -3.84 -9.72
C GLY A 61 -13.20 -4.38 -8.31
N THR A 62 -12.36 -5.42 -8.22
CA THR A 62 -12.10 -6.17 -6.98
C THR A 62 -10.93 -5.63 -6.17
N ILE A 63 -9.94 -4.99 -6.81
CA ILE A 63 -8.74 -4.50 -6.14
C ILE A 63 -9.05 -3.44 -5.06
N PRO A 64 -9.86 -2.39 -5.33
CA PRO A 64 -10.31 -1.47 -4.29
C PRO A 64 -11.02 -2.16 -3.11
N LYS A 65 -11.84 -3.19 -3.37
CA LYS A 65 -12.54 -3.94 -2.30
C LYS A 65 -11.56 -4.66 -1.38
N HIS A 66 -10.48 -5.23 -1.94
CA HIS A 66 -9.41 -5.84 -1.15
C HIS A 66 -8.64 -4.77 -0.34
N ALA A 67 -8.38 -3.59 -0.92
CA ALA A 67 -7.75 -2.48 -0.20
C ALA A 67 -8.61 -2.04 0.99
N ASP A 68 -9.92 -1.89 0.81
CA ASP A 68 -10.83 -1.49 1.88
C ASP A 68 -10.91 -2.53 3.01
N TYR A 69 -10.89 -3.82 2.67
CA TYR A 69 -10.84 -4.89 3.67
C TYR A 69 -9.56 -4.83 4.50
N LEU A 70 -8.41 -4.71 3.84
CA LEU A 70 -7.11 -4.69 4.52
C LEU A 70 -6.92 -3.41 5.32
N GLU A 71 -7.40 -2.26 4.83
CA GLU A 71 -7.36 -1.00 5.58
C GLU A 71 -8.19 -1.08 6.86
N ARG A 72 -9.38 -1.71 6.83
CA ARG A 72 -10.18 -1.95 8.03
C ARG A 72 -9.47 -2.87 9.02
N LEU A 73 -8.88 -3.97 8.53
CA LEU A 73 -8.12 -4.89 9.37
C LEU A 73 -6.92 -4.19 10.00
N PHE A 74 -6.17 -3.42 9.21
CA PHE A 74 -5.04 -2.65 9.68
C PHE A 74 -5.45 -1.63 10.74
N ASN A 75 -6.52 -0.86 10.51
CA ASN A 75 -7.03 0.10 11.49
C ASN A 75 -7.42 -0.58 12.81
N ARG A 76 -8.04 -1.76 12.75
CA ARG A 76 -8.38 -2.53 13.95
C ARG A 76 -7.11 -2.90 14.72
N ILE A 77 -6.12 -3.47 14.04
CA ILE A 77 -4.86 -3.88 14.66
C ILE A 77 -4.12 -2.69 15.27
N VAL A 78 -4.06 -1.55 14.57
CA VAL A 78 -3.34 -0.37 15.05
C VAL A 78 -4.01 0.28 16.25
N VAL A 79 -5.34 0.24 16.35
CA VAL A 79 -6.06 0.73 17.54
C VAL A 79 -5.78 -0.16 18.77
N ASP A 80 -5.48 -1.43 18.55
CA ASP A 80 -5.20 -2.40 19.60
C ASP A 80 -3.72 -2.39 20.08
N ILE A 81 -2.85 -1.53 19.51
CA ILE A 81 -1.42 -1.36 19.86
C ILE A 81 -1.23 -0.11 20.72
#